data_AF-A0A831SI68-F1
#
_entry.id   AF-A0A831SI68-F1
#
_cell.length_a   1.000
_cell.length_b   1.000
_cell.length_c   1.000
_cell.angle_alpha   90.00
_cell.angle_beta   90.00
_cell.angle_gamma   90.00
#
_symmetry.space_group_name_H-M   'P 1'
#
loop_
_entity.id
_entity.type
_entity.pdbx_description
1 polymer ?
#
loop_
_entity_poly.entity_id
_entity_poly.type
_entity_poly.pdbx_seq_one_letter_code
_entity_poly.pdbx_strand_id
1 'polypeptide(L)'
;LIKQDAPSVDLLLSAVPYFKKAISLEPNLLEAYFWLGEIYWFLGDKSTSQFRALAIENYEKAIDIEEATNSISFNHSSAYWRSYIQLSKIYNTLKWVDKEEKLWLRLERARALPYQQALERKGYFGFGYPSRIEVSFKEGDKIENWIYPEKNVTFVVINGEVQGEKEKEEE
;
A
#
# COMPACT_ATOMS: atom_id res chain seq x y z
N LEU A 1 -6.66 27.61 -15.99
CA LEU A 1 -5.57 26.79 -15.43
C LEU A 1 -4.94 27.56 -14.29
N ILE A 2 -5.46 27.40 -13.07
CA ILE A 2 -4.84 28.01 -11.89
C ILE A 2 -3.54 27.24 -11.67
N LYS A 3 -2.39 27.86 -11.96
CA LYS A 3 -1.15 27.45 -11.32
C LYS A 3 -1.39 27.68 -9.83
N GLN A 4 -1.69 26.63 -9.07
CA GLN A 4 -1.57 26.73 -7.62
C GLN A 4 -0.09 26.96 -7.36
N ASP A 5 0.25 28.18 -6.93
CA ASP A 5 1.58 28.45 -6.40
C ASP A 5 1.82 27.48 -5.25
N ALA A 6 2.98 26.83 -5.26
CA ALA A 6 3.35 25.90 -4.21
C ALA A 6 3.19 26.58 -2.83
N PRO A 7 2.68 25.88 -1.81
CA PRO A 7 2.43 26.49 -0.50
C PRO A 7 3.69 27.16 0.06
N SER A 8 3.50 28.29 0.73
CA SER A 8 4.62 29.02 1.35
C SER A 8 5.23 28.19 2.48
N VAL A 9 6.52 28.41 2.75
CA VAL A 9 7.22 27.74 3.85
C VAL A 9 6.53 28.01 5.18
N ASP A 10 6.08 29.24 5.42
CA ASP A 10 5.36 29.63 6.64
C ASP A 10 4.03 28.88 6.79
N LEU A 11 3.28 28.72 5.69
CA LEU A 11 2.03 27.97 5.70
C LEU A 11 2.30 26.50 6.07
N LEU A 12 3.29 25.87 5.44
CA LEU A 12 3.69 24.50 5.71
C LEU A 12 4.11 24.31 7.18
N LEU A 13 4.95 25.19 7.72
CA LEU A 13 5.36 25.13 9.12
C LEU A 13 4.19 25.33 10.09
N SER A 14 3.24 26.21 9.76
CA SER A 14 2.04 26.42 10.58
C SER A 14 1.09 25.23 10.60
N ALA A 15 1.12 24.36 9.56
CA ALA A 15 0.29 23.17 9.48
C ALA A 15 0.82 21.99 10.32
N VAL A 16 2.15 21.87 10.48
CA VAL A 16 2.81 20.81 11.26
C VAL A 16 2.18 20.54 12.64
N PRO A 17 1.93 21.54 13.52
CA PRO A 17 1.39 21.29 14.84
C PRO A 17 -0.01 20.65 14.83
N TYR A 18 -0.83 20.91 13.80
CA TYR A 18 -2.16 20.31 13.69
C TYR A 18 -2.09 18.81 13.39
N PHE A 19 -1.22 18.39 12.47
CA PHE A 19 -1.00 16.98 12.19
C PHE A 19 -0.34 16.25 13.36
N LYS A 20 0.62 16.88 14.05
CA LYS A 20 1.17 16.33 15.29
C LYS A 20 0.09 16.17 16.38
N LYS A 21 -0.84 17.12 16.48
CA LYS A 21 -1.97 17.00 17.40
C LYS A 21 -2.91 15.86 17.00
N ALA A 22 -3.21 15.70 15.71
CA ALA A 22 -4.02 14.59 15.21
C ALA A 22 -3.38 13.24 15.57
N ILE A 23 -2.07 13.06 15.32
CA ILE A 23 -1.31 11.86 15.70
C ILE A 23 -1.36 11.62 17.22
N SER A 24 -1.30 12.68 18.05
CA SER A 24 -1.39 12.53 19.50
C SER A 24 -2.76 12.06 20.00
N LEU A 25 -3.82 12.37 19.25
CA LEU A 25 -5.19 11.97 19.57
C LEU A 25 -5.50 10.58 19.01
N GLU A 26 -5.00 10.27 17.82
CA GLU A 26 -5.17 9.01 17.13
C GLU A 26 -3.81 8.53 16.56
N PRO A 27 -3.05 7.72 17.33
CA PRO A 27 -1.69 7.29 16.94
C PRO A 27 -1.63 6.40 15.71
N ASN A 28 -2.76 5.86 15.25
CA ASN A 28 -2.86 4.99 14.08
C ASN A 28 -3.57 5.69 12.90
N LEU A 29 -3.68 7.02 12.92
CA LEU A 29 -4.32 7.77 11.83
C LEU A 29 -3.37 7.90 10.63
N LEU A 30 -3.45 6.99 9.67
CA LEU A 30 -2.56 6.92 8.50
C LEU A 30 -2.48 8.26 7.74
N GLU A 31 -3.62 8.93 7.56
CA GLU A 31 -3.72 10.20 6.86
C GLU A 31 -2.86 11.27 7.52
N ALA A 32 -2.80 11.30 8.85
CA ALA A 32 -2.03 12.33 9.56
C ALA A 32 -0.53 12.15 9.35
N TYR A 33 -0.05 10.89 9.35
CA TYR A 33 1.34 10.58 9.00
C TYR A 33 1.63 10.91 7.53
N PHE A 34 0.78 10.47 6.60
CA PHE A 34 0.98 10.75 5.17
C PHE A 34 1.07 12.26 4.88
N TRP A 35 0.12 13.05 5.39
CA TRP A 35 0.11 14.50 5.16
C TRP A 35 1.27 15.21 5.86
N LEU A 36 1.67 14.76 7.05
CA LEU A 36 2.86 15.28 7.71
C LEU A 36 4.13 14.96 6.90
N GLY A 37 4.19 13.77 6.29
CA GLY A 37 5.24 13.37 5.34
C GLY A 37 5.30 14.28 4.11
N GLU A 38 4.16 14.60 3.50
CA GLU A 38 4.06 15.54 2.37
C GLU A 38 4.58 16.92 2.76
N ILE A 39 4.13 17.46 3.91
CA ILE A 39 4.58 18.76 4.41
C ILE A 39 6.10 18.78 4.58
N TYR A 40 6.67 17.76 5.22
CA TYR A 40 8.12 17.67 5.40
C TYR A 40 8.86 17.47 4.08
N TRP A 41 8.29 16.75 3.11
CA TRP A 41 8.90 16.62 1.79
C TRP A 41 9.00 17.98 1.09
N PHE A 42 7.91 18.75 1.05
CA PHE A 42 7.91 20.10 0.48
C PHE A 42 8.86 21.06 1.22
N LEU A 43 8.95 20.97 2.54
CA LEU A 43 9.92 21.74 3.32
C LEU A 43 11.36 21.32 3.03
N GLY A 44 11.62 20.04 2.81
CA GLY A 44 12.94 19.49 2.51
C GLY A 44 13.45 19.83 1.12
N ASP A 45 12.57 20.04 0.15
CA ASP A 45 12.90 20.57 -1.17
C ASP A 45 13.32 22.05 -1.10
N LYS A 46 12.67 22.83 -0.21
CA LYS A 46 12.88 24.28 -0.08
C LYS A 46 13.96 24.71 0.91
N SER A 47 14.39 23.85 1.85
CA SER A 47 15.25 24.28 2.96
C SER A 47 16.40 23.32 3.30
N THR A 48 16.12 22.15 3.87
CA THR A 48 17.13 21.34 4.56
C THR A 48 16.88 19.84 4.44
N SER A 49 17.97 19.07 4.40
CA SER A 49 17.93 17.59 4.37
C SER A 49 17.21 16.96 5.57
N GLN A 50 17.15 17.63 6.71
CA GLN A 50 16.46 17.15 7.91
C GLN A 50 14.96 16.88 7.65
N PHE A 51 14.30 17.75 6.88
CA PHE A 51 12.89 17.55 6.56
C PHE A 51 12.68 16.37 5.61
N ARG A 52 13.64 16.03 4.75
CA ARG A 52 13.56 14.80 3.93
C ARG A 52 13.59 13.55 4.80
N ALA A 53 14.41 13.52 5.85
CA ALA A 53 14.42 12.40 6.80
C ALA A 53 13.07 12.26 7.53
N LEU A 54 12.50 13.37 8.01
CA LEU A 54 11.19 13.38 8.63
C LEU A 54 10.08 12.94 7.67
N ALA A 55 10.16 13.32 6.40
CA ALA A 55 9.22 12.87 5.38
C ALA A 55 9.23 11.34 5.22
N ILE A 56 10.43 10.77 5.08
CA ILE A 56 10.64 9.31 4.97
C ILE A 56 10.05 8.60 6.19
N GLU A 57 10.39 9.04 7.41
CA GLU A 57 9.89 8.44 8.65
C GLU A 57 8.36 8.43 8.71
N ASN A 58 7.70 9.51 8.28
CA ASN A 58 6.25 9.61 8.30
C ASN A 58 5.58 8.70 7.27
N TYR A 59 6.14 8.58 6.06
CA TYR A 59 5.64 7.62 5.08
C TYR A 59 5.86 6.16 5.52
N GLU A 60 7.00 5.85 6.11
CA GLU A 60 7.28 4.54 6.70
C GLU A 60 6.27 4.21 7.81
N LYS A 61 5.93 5.17 8.68
CA LYS A 61 4.89 4.99 9.69
C LYS A 61 3.51 4.70 9.11
N ALA A 62 3.10 5.43 8.07
CA ALA A 62 1.82 5.14 7.41
C ALA A 62 1.77 3.73 6.80
N ILE A 63 2.90 3.24 6.28
CA ILE A 63 3.06 1.87 5.78
C ILE A 63 2.97 0.86 6.92
N ASP A 64 3.73 1.07 7.99
CA ASP A 64 3.79 0.16 9.14
C ASP A 64 2.43 0.01 9.82
N ILE A 65 1.65 1.10 9.93
CA ILE A 65 0.32 1.04 10.54
C ILE A 65 -0.61 0.20 9.67
N GLU A 66 -0.70 0.47 8.36
CA GLU A 66 -1.60 -0.31 7.48
C GLU A 66 -1.23 -1.79 7.48
N GLU A 67 0.05 -2.12 7.31
CA GLU A 67 0.51 -3.52 7.29
C GLU A 67 0.28 -4.24 8.63
N ALA A 68 0.24 -3.51 9.74
CA ALA A 68 -0.10 -4.07 11.05
C ALA A 68 -1.61 -4.27 11.25
N THR A 69 -2.46 -3.45 10.61
CA THR A 69 -3.91 -3.42 10.90
C THR A 69 -4.80 -4.02 9.81
N ASN A 70 -4.35 -4.06 8.56
CA ASN A 70 -5.21 -4.35 7.42
C ASN A 70 -4.51 -5.23 6.39
N SER A 71 -4.78 -6.54 6.45
CA SER A 71 -4.11 -7.51 5.59
C SER A 71 -4.64 -7.54 4.15
N ILE A 72 -5.81 -6.95 3.83
CA ILE A 72 -6.50 -7.23 2.55
C ILE A 72 -6.93 -5.98 1.76
N SER A 73 -6.86 -4.76 2.30
CA SER A 73 -7.39 -3.60 1.57
C SER A 73 -6.35 -2.92 0.66
N PHE A 74 -6.39 -3.24 -0.63
CA PHE A 74 -5.88 -2.40 -1.71
C PHE A 74 -7.05 -1.74 -2.43
N ASN A 75 -7.86 -0.96 -1.70
CA ASN A 75 -8.88 -0.14 -2.33
C ASN A 75 -8.35 1.31 -2.46
N HIS A 76 -8.25 1.79 -3.71
CA HIS A 76 -7.80 3.11 -4.20
C HIS A 76 -7.14 4.12 -3.22
N SER A 77 -5.95 4.62 -3.57
CA SER A 77 -5.32 5.87 -3.03
C SER A 77 -5.36 6.08 -1.50
N SER A 78 -5.40 5.01 -0.71
CA SER A 78 -5.17 5.12 0.74
C SER A 78 -3.79 5.76 1.00
N ALA A 79 -3.66 6.45 2.12
CA ALA A 79 -2.40 7.00 2.60
C ALA A 79 -1.25 5.98 2.53
N TYR A 80 -1.57 4.69 2.67
CA TYR A 80 -0.69 3.55 2.43
C TYR A 80 -0.07 3.51 1.02
N TRP A 81 -0.88 3.36 -0.04
CA TRP A 81 -0.37 3.31 -1.43
C TRP A 81 0.38 4.59 -1.80
N ARG A 82 -0.13 5.74 -1.36
CA ARG A 82 0.51 7.04 -1.62
C ARG A 82 1.88 7.14 -0.93
N SER A 83 2.02 6.62 0.29
CA SER A 83 3.30 6.59 1.01
C SER A 83 4.34 5.75 0.28
N TYR A 84 3.97 4.58 -0.27
CA TYR A 84 4.83 3.79 -1.13
C TYR A 84 5.33 4.57 -2.36
N ILE A 85 4.42 5.24 -3.04
CA ILE A 85 4.73 6.03 -4.24
C ILE A 85 5.66 7.20 -3.88
N GLN A 86 5.43 7.88 -2.77
CA GLN A 86 6.29 9.00 -2.36
C GLN A 86 7.66 8.52 -1.91
N LEU A 87 7.77 7.42 -1.17
CA LEU A 87 9.06 6.85 -0.80
C LEU A 87 9.86 6.41 -2.03
N SER A 88 9.22 5.74 -3.01
CA SER A 88 9.90 5.40 -4.27
C SER A 88 10.40 6.66 -4.98
N LYS A 89 9.58 7.71 -5.11
CA LYS A 89 10.01 8.99 -5.70
C LYS A 89 11.20 9.61 -4.97
N ILE A 90 11.18 9.60 -3.63
CA ILE A 90 12.28 10.12 -2.81
C ILE A 90 13.54 9.30 -3.04
N TYR A 91 13.46 7.97 -2.93
CA TYR A 91 14.60 7.08 -3.12
C TYR A 91 15.17 7.19 -4.53
N ASN A 92 14.31 7.28 -5.54
CA ASN A 92 14.71 7.51 -6.93
C ASN A 92 15.44 8.85 -7.11
N THR A 93 14.89 9.93 -6.56
CA THR A 93 15.50 11.27 -6.60
C THR A 93 16.87 11.29 -5.92
N LEU A 94 17.01 10.56 -4.81
CA LEU A 94 18.26 10.43 -4.05
C LEU A 94 19.20 9.34 -4.60
N LYS A 95 18.81 8.62 -5.66
CA LYS A 95 19.54 7.50 -6.27
C LYS A 95 19.83 6.36 -5.29
N TRP A 96 18.91 6.10 -4.36
CA TRP A 96 18.98 5.00 -3.39
C TRP A 96 18.30 3.74 -3.94
N VAL A 97 18.91 3.16 -4.99
CA VAL A 97 18.36 2.02 -5.75
C VAL A 97 18.00 0.84 -4.83
N ASP A 98 18.91 0.43 -3.94
CA ASP A 98 18.68 -0.70 -3.03
C ASP A 98 17.47 -0.50 -2.10
N LYS A 99 17.18 0.75 -1.70
CA LYS A 99 16.03 1.06 -0.85
C LYS A 99 14.74 1.03 -1.64
N GLU A 100 14.77 1.55 -2.86
CA GLU A 100 13.63 1.50 -3.78
C GLU A 100 13.26 0.05 -4.13
N GLU A 101 14.24 -0.80 -4.44
CA GLU A 101 14.00 -2.23 -4.70
C GLU A 101 13.39 -2.93 -3.48
N LYS A 102 13.98 -2.74 -2.29
CA LYS A 102 13.46 -3.32 -1.04
C LYS A 102 12.05 -2.84 -0.71
N LEU A 103 11.74 -1.58 -1.01
CA LEU A 103 10.41 -1.02 -0.83
C LEU A 103 9.39 -1.77 -1.70
N TRP A 104 9.66 -1.94 -2.99
CA TRP A 104 8.75 -2.64 -3.89
C TRP A 104 8.59 -4.13 -3.54
N LEU A 105 9.68 -4.79 -3.15
CA LEU A 105 9.64 -6.18 -2.67
C LEU A 105 8.80 -6.32 -1.38
N ARG A 106 8.86 -5.33 -0.47
CA ARG A 106 8.00 -5.30 0.73
C ARG A 106 6.52 -5.26 0.33
N LEU A 107 6.16 -4.35 -0.57
CA LEU A 107 4.79 -4.20 -1.06
C LEU A 107 4.27 -5.48 -1.72
N GLU A 108 5.08 -6.09 -2.59
CA GLU A 108 4.72 -7.33 -3.29
C GLU A 108 4.43 -8.46 -2.30
N ARG A 109 5.30 -8.63 -1.29
CA ARG A 109 5.10 -9.63 -0.23
C ARG A 109 3.85 -9.36 0.58
N ALA A 110 3.64 -8.12 1.02
CA ALA A 110 2.46 -7.73 1.79
C ALA A 110 1.16 -8.02 1.01
N ARG A 111 1.14 -7.71 -0.30
CA ARG A 111 0.02 -7.99 -1.20
C ARG A 111 -0.25 -9.48 -1.36
N ALA A 112 0.79 -10.28 -1.51
CA ALA A 112 0.68 -11.70 -1.79
C ALA A 112 0.29 -12.53 -0.55
N LEU A 113 0.69 -12.08 0.65
CA LEU A 113 0.60 -12.86 1.88
C LEU A 113 -0.79 -13.43 2.19
N PRO A 114 -1.91 -12.69 2.08
CA PRO A 114 -3.24 -13.23 2.39
C PRO A 114 -3.64 -14.38 1.46
N TYR A 115 -3.31 -14.25 0.17
CA TYR A 115 -3.61 -15.26 -0.86
C TYR A 115 -2.76 -16.50 -0.65
N GLN A 116 -1.45 -16.30 -0.42
CA GLN A 116 -0.52 -17.37 -0.10
C GLN A 116 -1.01 -18.16 1.12
N GLN A 117 -1.33 -17.49 2.23
CA GLN A 117 -1.83 -18.14 3.45
C GLN A 117 -3.17 -18.88 3.23
N ALA A 118 -4.08 -18.31 2.45
CA ALA A 118 -5.35 -18.95 2.15
C ALA A 118 -5.18 -20.24 1.32
N LEU A 119 -4.27 -20.22 0.34
CA LEU A 119 -3.96 -21.36 -0.51
C LEU A 119 -3.15 -22.44 0.25
N GLU A 120 -2.16 -22.05 1.05
CA GLU A 120 -1.35 -22.97 1.85
C GLU A 120 -2.19 -23.73 2.88
N ARG A 121 -3.22 -23.09 3.47
CA ARG A 121 -4.19 -23.76 4.36
C ARG A 121 -4.96 -24.90 3.67
N LYS A 122 -5.03 -24.90 2.35
CA LYS A 122 -5.65 -25.96 1.53
C LYS A 122 -4.61 -26.89 0.89
N GLY A 123 -3.32 -26.72 1.20
CA GLY A 123 -2.24 -27.54 0.67
C GLY A 123 -1.68 -27.06 -0.67
N TYR A 124 -2.06 -25.88 -1.15
CA TYR A 124 -1.53 -25.29 -2.38
C TYR A 124 -0.34 -24.37 -2.06
N PHE A 125 0.85 -24.73 -2.55
CA PHE A 125 2.09 -24.02 -2.26
C PHE A 125 2.67 -23.30 -3.50
N GLY A 126 3.48 -22.27 -3.24
CA GLY A 126 4.19 -21.55 -4.30
C GLY A 126 3.30 -20.61 -5.12
N PHE A 127 2.24 -20.09 -4.52
CA PHE A 127 1.36 -19.08 -5.09
C PHE A 127 1.58 -17.73 -4.39
N GLY A 128 1.64 -16.66 -5.19
CA GLY A 128 1.69 -15.28 -4.70
C GLY A 128 0.35 -14.56 -4.91
N TYR A 129 0.42 -13.25 -5.18
CA TYR A 129 -0.77 -12.47 -5.55
C TYR A 129 -1.33 -12.95 -6.91
N PRO A 130 -2.65 -13.16 -7.06
CA PRO A 130 -3.25 -13.56 -8.34
C PRO A 130 -3.02 -12.52 -9.43
N SER A 131 -2.76 -12.96 -10.67
CA SER A 131 -2.62 -12.03 -11.80
C SER A 131 -3.93 -11.32 -12.13
N ARG A 132 -5.06 -12.01 -11.94
CA ARG A 132 -6.41 -11.46 -12.10
C ARG A 132 -7.33 -12.04 -11.03
N ILE A 133 -8.22 -11.19 -10.51
CA ILE A 133 -9.30 -11.59 -9.61
C ILE A 133 -10.61 -11.19 -10.28
N GLU A 134 -11.48 -12.16 -10.53
CA GLU A 134 -12.85 -11.90 -10.97
C GLU A 134 -13.79 -12.03 -9.79
N VAL A 135 -14.61 -11.01 -9.55
CA VAL A 135 -15.55 -10.98 -8.42
C VAL A 135 -16.97 -11.05 -8.95
N SER A 136 -17.77 -11.92 -8.35
CA SER A 136 -19.20 -12.06 -8.61
C SER A 136 -19.96 -12.31 -7.30
N PHE A 137 -21.28 -12.21 -7.34
CA PHE A 137 -22.14 -12.46 -6.18
C PHE A 137 -23.25 -13.43 -6.57
N LYS A 138 -23.48 -14.45 -5.74
CA LYS A 138 -24.56 -15.42 -5.95
C LYS A 138 -25.18 -15.79 -4.61
N GLU A 139 -26.50 -15.68 -4.50
CA GLU A 139 -27.26 -16.06 -3.29
C GLU A 139 -26.78 -15.40 -1.98
N GLY A 140 -26.17 -14.21 -2.07
CA GLY A 140 -25.61 -13.48 -0.94
C GLY A 140 -24.13 -13.75 -0.68
N ASP A 141 -23.54 -14.76 -1.32
CA ASP A 141 -22.12 -15.07 -1.22
C ASP A 141 -21.29 -14.26 -2.21
N LYS A 142 -20.14 -13.76 -1.75
CA LYS A 142 -19.10 -13.19 -2.61
C LYS A 142 -18.24 -14.32 -3.15
N ILE A 143 -18.17 -14.43 -4.47
CA ILE A 143 -17.37 -15.43 -5.18
C ILE A 143 -16.22 -14.72 -5.89
N GLU A 144 -15.00 -15.15 -5.62
CA GLU A 144 -13.78 -14.65 -6.25
C GLU A 144 -13.10 -15.79 -7.02
N ASN A 145 -12.77 -15.57 -8.29
CA ASN A 145 -11.90 -16.46 -9.06
C ASN A 145 -10.48 -15.87 -9.05
N TRP A 146 -9.55 -16.54 -8.37
CA TRP A 146 -8.13 -16.16 -8.33
C TRP A 146 -7.37 -16.84 -9.46
N ILE A 147 -6.96 -16.08 -10.46
CA ILE A 147 -6.46 -16.61 -11.73
C ILE A 147 -4.94 -16.49 -11.78
N TYR A 148 -4.28 -17.63 -11.96
CA TYR A 148 -2.83 -17.78 -12.08
C TYR A 148 -2.48 -18.37 -13.44
N PRO A 149 -2.40 -17.54 -14.51
CA PRO A 149 -2.18 -18.03 -15.87
C PRO A 149 -0.84 -18.77 -16.02
N GLU A 150 0.21 -18.31 -15.33
CA GLU A 150 1.55 -18.93 -15.34
C GLU A 150 1.58 -20.37 -14.82
N LYS A 151 0.58 -20.75 -14.01
CA LYS A 151 0.43 -22.10 -13.44
C LYS A 151 -0.80 -22.83 -14.00
N ASN A 152 -1.47 -22.23 -14.99
CA ASN A 152 -2.70 -22.73 -15.60
C ASN A 152 -3.77 -23.15 -14.59
N VAL A 153 -3.96 -22.37 -13.53
CA VAL A 153 -4.93 -22.70 -12.46
C VAL A 153 -5.78 -21.50 -12.07
N THR A 154 -7.03 -21.77 -11.75
CA THR A 154 -7.96 -20.78 -11.17
C THR A 154 -8.53 -21.33 -9.88
N PHE A 155 -8.39 -20.62 -8.77
CA PHE A 155 -9.02 -21.01 -7.51
C PHE A 155 -10.37 -20.32 -7.35
N VAL A 156 -11.37 -21.08 -6.90
CA VAL A 156 -12.67 -20.54 -6.51
C VAL A 156 -12.64 -20.26 -5.02
N VAL A 157 -12.95 -19.02 -4.66
CA VAL A 157 -12.96 -18.54 -3.28
C VAL A 157 -14.34 -17.99 -2.97
N ILE A 158 -14.96 -18.50 -1.92
CA ILE A 158 -16.30 -18.07 -1.49
C ILE A 158 -16.17 -17.45 -0.12
N ASN A 159 -16.58 -16.19 0.01
CA ASN A 159 -16.50 -15.40 1.24
C ASN A 159 -15.10 -15.43 1.90
N GLY A 160 -14.04 -15.45 1.09
CA GLY A 160 -12.65 -15.50 1.54
C GLY A 160 -12.09 -16.92 1.78
N GLU A 161 -12.90 -17.97 1.65
CA GLU A 161 -12.48 -19.36 1.79
C GLU A 161 -12.25 -20.04 0.45
N VAL A 162 -11.03 -20.55 0.24
CA VAL A 162 -10.67 -21.32 -0.95
C VAL A 162 -11.43 -22.66 -0.94
N GLN A 163 -12.25 -22.86 -1.96
CA GLN A 163 -13.07 -24.07 -2.14
C GLN A 163 -12.34 -25.16 -2.94
N GLY A 164 -11.48 -24.75 -3.89
CA GLY A 164 -10.72 -25.65 -4.74
C GLY A 164 -10.29 -24.98 -6.04
N GLU A 165 -9.67 -25.75 -6.92
CA GLU A 165 -9.31 -25.32 -8.27
C GLU A 165 -10.42 -25.64 -9.28
N LYS A 166 -10.58 -24.76 -10.28
CA LYS A 166 -11.28 -25.06 -11.53
C LYS A 166 -10.23 -25.48 -12.55
N GLU A 167 -10.38 -26.67 -13.11
CA GLU A 167 -9.74 -27.01 -14.37
C GLU A 167 -10.34 -26.11 -15.46
N LYS A 168 -9.50 -25.57 -16.35
CA LYS A 168 -10.00 -24.96 -17.58
C LYS A 168 -10.62 -26.10 -18.41
N GLU A 169 -11.87 -25.93 -18.84
CA GLU A 169 -12.37 -26.69 -20.00
C GLU A 169 -11.40 -26.37 -21.16
N GLU A 170 -10.77 -27.41 -21.73
CA GLU A 170 -9.99 -27.27 -22.94
C GLU A 170 -10.92 -26.76 -24.05
N GLU A 171 -10.67 -25.55 -24.55
CA GLU A 171 -11.33 -25.01 -25.76
C GLU A 171 -10.93 -25.80 -27.02
#